data_AF-A0A950CM54-F1
#
_entry.id   AF-A0A950CM54-F1
#
_cell.length_a   1.000
_cell.length_b   1.000
_cell.length_c   1.000
_cell.angle_alpha   90.00
_cell.angle_beta   90.00
_cell.angle_gamma   90.00
#
_symmetry.space_group_name_H-M   'P 1'
#
loop_
_entity.id
_entity.type
_entity.pdbx_description
1 polymer ?
#
loop_
_entity_poly.entity_id
_entity_poly.type
_entity_poly.pdbx_seq_one_letter_code
_entity_poly.pdbx_strand_id
1 'polypeptide(L)'
;MLTPFGVAVRKLRLDKGMRLLDLARLIEYSSAFISAVETGRKPIPNSYVTKVAHAMELSNSELRDLERAADQARKEVRLDDMPADQRELVAAFARRLDAIPPEMIEALKKVVLKSRAGEVPFERKRRGLVVPPMSTKAIRAFADQVRSVFVEHHQIEFPIMDVLEFRLSSIFDGFYVDVRDAEYMGDLEGRMLAGENGIAVREDVYIGAWGGNRRDRFTVCHEFGHFLMHRTVTMARVRDDADKIFCDSEWQADTFAGTLLMSPRHLRLFCGPNHAADLCEISPAAARTMWNKYQAEGLLPIPRLETRAFCGAQLGEG
;
A
#
# COMPACT_ATOMS: atom_id res chain seq x y z
N MET A 1 10.02 7.13 -8.52
CA MET A 1 11.20 6.22 -8.46
C MET A 1 12.10 6.68 -7.32
N LEU A 2 12.82 5.77 -6.65
CA LEU A 2 13.80 6.15 -5.62
C LEU A 2 15.07 6.71 -6.25
N THR A 3 15.67 7.70 -5.60
CA THR A 3 17.02 8.20 -5.95
C THR A 3 18.09 7.23 -5.44
N PRO A 4 19.35 7.27 -5.96
CA PRO A 4 20.44 6.49 -5.40
C PRO A 4 20.61 6.70 -3.88
N PHE A 5 20.46 7.94 -3.42
CA PHE A 5 20.43 8.28 -2.00
C PHE A 5 19.26 7.63 -1.26
N GLY A 6 18.04 7.71 -1.82
CA GLY A 6 16.87 7.10 -1.23
C GLY A 6 16.95 5.58 -1.13
N VAL A 7 17.51 4.91 -2.14
CA VAL A 7 17.80 3.48 -2.09
C VAL A 7 18.76 3.16 -0.94
N ALA A 8 19.82 3.94 -0.77
CA ALA A 8 20.80 3.75 0.30
C ALA A 8 20.18 3.94 1.71
N VAL A 9 19.47 5.05 1.94
CA VAL A 9 18.77 5.32 3.21
C VAL A 9 17.78 4.21 3.52
N ARG A 10 16.94 3.86 2.54
CA ARG A 10 15.92 2.82 2.71
C ARG A 10 16.55 1.48 3.03
N LYS A 11 17.59 1.07 2.30
CA LYS A 11 18.29 -0.20 2.56
C LYS A 11 18.81 -0.26 4.00
N LEU A 12 19.59 0.74 4.42
CA LEU A 12 20.12 0.80 5.79
C LEU A 12 18.98 0.73 6.83
N ARG A 13 17.83 1.35 6.52
CA ARG A 13 16.68 1.43 7.42
C ARG A 13 16.00 0.06 7.55
N LEU A 14 15.81 -0.65 6.45
CA LEU A 14 15.28 -2.01 6.46
C LEU A 14 16.24 -3.01 7.11
N ASP A 15 17.55 -2.89 6.84
CA ASP A 15 18.59 -3.73 7.45
C ASP A 15 18.61 -3.61 8.98
N LYS A 16 18.23 -2.44 9.51
CA LYS A 16 18.11 -2.16 10.95
C LYS A 16 16.69 -2.33 11.51
N GLY A 17 15.75 -2.85 10.72
CA GLY A 17 14.37 -3.08 11.14
C GLY A 17 13.60 -1.80 11.49
N MET A 18 14.02 -0.65 10.96
CA MET A 18 13.48 0.66 11.29
C MET A 18 12.36 1.06 10.31
N ARG A 19 11.23 1.58 10.80
CA ARG A 19 10.15 2.08 9.93
C ARG A 19 10.50 3.48 9.44
N LEU A 20 9.91 3.91 8.33
CA LEU A 20 10.03 5.28 7.85
C LEU A 20 9.53 6.25 8.93
N LEU A 21 8.46 5.88 9.63
CA LEU A 21 7.92 6.62 10.76
C LEU A 21 8.91 6.74 11.94
N ASP A 22 9.69 5.69 12.20
CA ASP A 22 10.66 5.71 13.30
C ASP A 22 11.82 6.64 12.96
N LEU A 23 12.37 6.54 11.75
CA LEU A 23 13.40 7.46 11.26
C LEU A 23 12.89 8.90 11.31
N ALA A 24 11.71 9.16 10.76
CA ALA A 24 11.06 10.46 10.74
C ALA A 24 11.00 11.09 12.15
N ARG A 25 10.55 10.32 13.14
CA ARG A 25 10.51 10.75 14.55
C ARG A 25 11.90 11.06 15.11
N LEU A 26 12.88 10.19 14.88
CA LEU A 26 14.24 10.35 15.40
C LEU A 26 14.96 11.58 14.85
N ILE A 27 14.71 11.95 13.60
CA ILE A 27 15.38 13.09 12.95
C ILE A 27 14.52 14.36 12.87
N GLU A 28 13.36 14.33 13.53
CA GLU A 28 12.39 15.43 13.65
C GLU A 28 11.87 15.95 12.29
N TYR A 29 11.52 15.02 11.42
CA TYR A 29 10.84 15.30 10.15
C TYR A 29 9.55 14.50 10.05
N SER A 30 8.62 14.93 9.19
CA SER A 30 7.44 14.14 8.82
C SER A 30 7.85 12.92 7.97
N SER A 31 7.10 11.82 8.02
CA SER A 31 7.30 10.65 7.14
C SER A 31 7.20 11.02 5.66
N ALA A 32 6.28 11.92 5.30
CA ALA A 32 6.15 12.47 3.95
C ALA A 32 7.42 13.21 3.50
N PHE A 33 8.08 13.93 4.40
CA PHE A 33 9.34 14.62 4.10
C PHE A 33 10.47 13.62 3.86
N ILE A 34 10.65 12.61 4.72
CA ILE A 34 11.65 11.55 4.52
C ILE A 34 11.44 10.88 3.16
N SER A 35 10.19 10.48 2.87
CA SER A 35 9.85 9.85 1.59
C SER A 35 10.05 10.79 0.40
N ALA A 36 9.75 12.09 0.53
CA ALA A 36 10.04 13.09 -0.49
C ALA A 36 11.55 13.26 -0.77
N VAL A 37 12.40 13.12 0.25
CA VAL A 37 13.86 13.10 0.08
C VAL A 37 14.30 11.80 -0.59
N GLU A 38 13.81 10.64 -0.15
CA GLU A 38 14.16 9.33 -0.73
C GLU A 38 13.77 9.25 -2.23
N THR A 39 12.65 9.88 -2.61
CA THR A 39 12.14 9.92 -3.99
C THR A 39 12.62 11.12 -4.81
N GLY A 40 13.45 12.00 -4.25
CA GLY A 40 14.00 13.17 -4.95
C GLY A 40 13.02 14.33 -5.16
N ARG A 41 11.81 14.28 -4.61
CA ARG A 41 10.84 15.39 -4.63
C ARG A 41 11.28 16.57 -3.76
N LYS A 42 12.09 16.32 -2.74
CA LYS A 42 12.70 17.36 -1.90
C LYS A 42 14.22 17.21 -1.89
N PRO A 43 14.97 18.31 -1.92
CA PRO A 43 16.43 18.25 -1.84
C PRO A 43 16.88 17.72 -0.48
N ILE A 44 18.04 17.08 -0.44
CA ILE A 44 18.65 16.57 0.79
C ILE A 44 19.15 17.77 1.62
N PRO A 45 18.61 18.02 2.84
CA PRO A 45 19.12 19.09 3.71
C PRO A 45 20.59 18.90 4.10
N ASN A 46 21.30 20.00 4.40
CA ASN A 46 22.73 19.94 4.72
C ASN A 46 23.06 19.09 5.97
N SER A 47 22.19 19.09 6.99
CA SER A 47 22.36 18.28 8.19
C SER A 47 21.73 16.88 8.12
N TYR A 48 21.07 16.55 7.00
CA TYR A 48 20.22 15.35 6.91
C TYR A 48 21.03 14.06 7.03
N VAL A 49 22.15 13.96 6.31
CA VAL A 49 23.02 12.76 6.35
C VAL A 49 23.52 12.50 7.76
N THR A 50 23.98 13.55 8.47
CA THR A 50 24.44 13.43 9.85
C THR A 50 23.32 13.02 10.81
N LYS A 51 22.12 13.59 10.65
CA LYS A 51 20.94 13.20 11.45
C LYS A 51 20.58 11.74 11.22
N VAL A 52 20.52 11.29 9.97
CA VAL A 52 20.24 9.89 9.60
C VAL A 52 21.32 8.96 10.17
N ALA A 53 22.59 9.36 10.07
CA ALA A 53 23.72 8.57 10.57
C ALA A 53 23.66 8.35 12.08
N HIS A 54 23.32 9.40 12.83
CA HIS A 54 23.13 9.31 14.28
C HIS A 54 21.89 8.48 14.62
N ALA A 55 20.75 8.75 14.00
CA ALA A 55 19.49 8.05 14.29
C ALA A 55 19.57 6.54 14.03
N MET A 56 20.37 6.12 13.05
CA MET A 56 20.52 4.73 12.65
C MET A 56 21.80 4.08 13.18
N GLU A 57 22.59 4.80 13.99
CA GLU A 57 23.86 4.30 14.53
C GLU A 57 24.77 3.72 13.43
N LEU A 58 25.03 4.51 12.40
CA LEU A 58 25.82 4.07 11.25
C LEU A 58 27.31 3.94 11.61
N SER A 59 27.92 2.87 11.13
CA SER A 59 29.37 2.71 11.10
C SER A 59 30.02 3.74 10.18
N ASN A 60 31.32 3.96 10.37
CA ASN A 60 32.10 4.85 9.50
C ASN A 60 32.05 4.43 8.02
N SER A 61 31.94 3.14 7.72
CA SER A 61 31.75 2.65 6.35
C SER A 61 30.39 3.02 5.79
N GLU A 62 29.30 2.74 6.53
CA GLU A 62 27.94 3.07 6.10
C GLU A 62 27.75 4.57 5.92
N LEU A 63 28.31 5.38 6.81
CA LEU A 63 28.30 6.84 6.68
C LEU A 63 28.97 7.31 5.38
N ARG A 64 30.17 6.81 5.07
CA ARG A 64 30.86 7.15 3.82
C ARG A 64 30.08 6.73 2.58
N ASP A 65 29.43 5.57 2.62
CA ASP A 65 28.59 5.10 1.50
C ASP A 65 27.38 6.00 1.32
N LEU A 66 26.75 6.41 2.42
CA LEU A 66 25.61 7.31 2.42
C LEU A 66 25.98 8.73 1.94
N GLU A 67 27.12 9.26 2.36
CA GLU A 67 27.66 10.55 1.89
C GLU A 67 27.92 10.52 0.39
N ARG A 68 28.54 9.45 -0.12
CA ARG A 68 28.74 9.28 -1.57
C ARG A 68 27.43 9.27 -2.35
N ALA A 69 26.43 8.55 -1.85
CA ALA A 69 25.09 8.52 -2.47
C ALA A 69 24.41 9.89 -2.42
N ALA A 70 24.58 10.65 -1.33
CA ALA A 70 24.03 11.99 -1.19
C ALA A 70 24.67 12.98 -2.17
N ASP A 71 25.99 12.91 -2.34
CA ASP A 71 26.73 13.75 -3.29
C ASP A 71 26.32 13.47 -4.73
N GLN A 72 26.12 12.20 -5.09
CA GLN A 72 25.61 11.82 -6.40
C GLN A 72 24.21 12.39 -6.64
N ALA A 73 23.29 12.20 -5.68
CA ALA A 73 21.93 12.73 -5.78
C ALA A 73 21.91 14.26 -5.89
N ARG A 74 22.76 14.98 -5.13
CA ARG A 74 22.87 16.45 -5.24
C ARG A 74 23.38 16.90 -6.60
N LYS A 75 24.28 16.14 -7.24
CA LYS A 75 24.76 16.44 -8.59
C LYS A 75 23.69 16.17 -9.65
N GLU A 76 22.94 15.07 -9.52
CA GLU A 76 21.81 14.74 -10.42
C GLU A 76 20.63 15.71 -10.29
N VAL A 77 20.47 16.42 -9.17
CA VAL A 77 19.46 17.47 -9.00
C VAL A 77 19.90 18.82 -9.62
N ARG A 78 21.20 19.01 -9.93
CA ARG A 78 21.75 20.21 -10.58
C ARG A 78 21.73 20.10 -12.12
N LEU A 79 20.60 19.72 -12.69
CA LEU A 79 20.44 19.51 -14.14
C LEU A 79 20.08 20.78 -14.93
N ASP A 80 20.79 21.88 -14.70
CA ASP A 80 20.81 23.00 -15.66
C ASP A 80 21.97 22.87 -16.68
N ASP A 81 22.92 21.94 -16.46
CA ASP A 81 24.16 21.81 -17.25
C ASP A 81 24.27 20.50 -18.06
N MET A 82 23.18 20.03 -18.68
CA MET A 82 23.26 18.82 -19.53
C MET A 82 23.68 19.15 -20.99
N PRO A 83 24.64 18.43 -21.60
CA PRO A 83 25.01 18.59 -23.01
C PRO A 83 23.86 18.29 -23.98
N ALA A 84 23.86 18.93 -25.16
CA ALA A 84 22.71 19.00 -26.07
C ALA A 84 22.26 17.62 -26.63
N ASP A 85 23.18 16.69 -26.75
CA ASP A 85 22.99 15.32 -27.27
C ASP A 85 22.17 14.43 -26.31
N GLN A 86 22.36 14.57 -25.00
CA GLN A 86 21.56 13.86 -24.00
C GLN A 86 20.16 14.45 -23.84
N ARG A 87 20.00 15.78 -24.01
CA ARG A 87 18.69 16.43 -24.11
C ARG A 87 17.89 15.88 -25.29
N GLU A 88 18.54 15.59 -26.41
CA GLU A 88 17.87 15.05 -27.59
C GLU A 88 17.39 13.60 -27.42
N LEU A 89 18.12 12.79 -26.65
CA LEU A 89 17.71 11.42 -26.30
C LEU A 89 16.52 11.40 -25.32
N VAL A 90 16.56 12.25 -24.29
CA VAL A 90 15.45 12.44 -23.34
C VAL A 90 14.22 13.03 -24.05
N ALA A 91 14.42 13.98 -24.96
CA ALA A 91 13.35 14.53 -25.80
C ALA A 91 12.82 13.51 -26.82
N ALA A 92 13.65 12.60 -27.35
CA ALA A 92 13.20 11.49 -28.19
C ALA A 92 12.38 10.46 -27.40
N PHE A 93 12.71 10.24 -26.13
CA PHE A 93 11.96 9.38 -25.21
C PHE A 93 10.62 10.03 -24.80
N ALA A 94 10.61 11.34 -24.54
CA ALA A 94 9.41 12.13 -24.25
C ALA A 94 8.46 12.22 -25.45
N ARG A 95 8.98 12.41 -26.67
CA ARG A 95 8.18 12.38 -27.92
C ARG A 95 7.46 11.04 -28.16
N ARG A 96 7.97 9.94 -27.58
CA ARG A 96 7.34 8.61 -27.64
C ARG A 96 6.21 8.43 -26.61
N LEU A 97 6.19 9.25 -25.55
CA LEU A 97 5.08 9.41 -24.61
C LEU A 97 4.04 10.45 -25.11
N ASP A 98 4.46 11.45 -25.88
CA ASP A 98 3.59 12.48 -26.50
C ASP A 98 2.65 11.94 -27.60
N ALA A 99 2.73 10.66 -27.95
CA ALA A 99 1.72 10.00 -28.77
C ALA A 99 0.41 9.73 -28.01
N ILE A 100 0.37 10.03 -26.71
CA ILE A 100 -0.82 9.98 -25.85
C ILE A 100 -1.26 11.43 -25.65
N PRO A 101 -2.46 11.82 -26.12
CA PRO A 101 -2.92 13.20 -25.98
C PRO A 101 -2.89 13.68 -24.51
N PRO A 102 -2.51 14.94 -24.22
CA PRO A 102 -2.43 15.46 -22.85
C PRO A 102 -3.72 15.27 -22.04
N GLU A 103 -4.88 15.32 -22.69
CA GLU A 103 -6.18 15.02 -22.11
C GLU A 103 -6.33 13.55 -21.69
N MET A 104 -5.68 12.62 -22.40
CA MET A 104 -5.67 11.19 -22.10
C MET A 104 -4.67 10.89 -20.98
N ILE A 105 -3.57 11.64 -20.86
CA ILE A 105 -2.67 11.59 -19.70
C ILE A 105 -3.35 12.12 -18.43
N GLU A 106 -4.09 13.23 -18.53
CA GLU A 106 -4.88 13.75 -17.41
C GLU A 106 -6.08 12.85 -17.07
N ALA A 107 -6.70 12.22 -18.08
CA ALA A 107 -7.69 11.17 -17.87
C ALA A 107 -7.04 9.97 -17.15
N LEU A 108 -5.89 9.47 -17.61
CA LEU A 108 -5.13 8.37 -16.99
C LEU A 108 -4.74 8.71 -15.55
N LYS A 109 -4.25 9.93 -15.27
CA LYS A 109 -3.97 10.41 -13.90
C LYS A 109 -5.23 10.48 -13.03
N LYS A 110 -6.41 10.81 -13.58
CA LYS A 110 -7.71 10.77 -12.87
C LYS A 110 -8.24 9.34 -12.70
N VAL A 111 -7.83 8.44 -13.58
CA VAL A 111 -8.25 7.05 -13.71
C VAL A 111 -7.35 6.07 -12.94
N VAL A 112 -6.19 6.53 -12.45
CA VAL A 112 -5.39 5.77 -11.47
C VAL A 112 -6.30 5.38 -10.30
N LEU A 113 -6.23 4.10 -9.97
CA LEU A 113 -6.90 3.41 -8.88
C LEU A 113 -6.53 4.12 -7.58
N LYS A 114 -7.53 4.67 -6.90
CA LYS A 114 -7.35 5.71 -5.88
C LYS A 114 -8.39 5.54 -4.80
N SER A 115 -7.98 5.26 -3.57
CA SER A 115 -8.83 5.45 -2.39
C SER A 115 -8.97 6.94 -2.06
N ARG A 116 -10.18 7.39 -1.66
CA ARG A 116 -10.44 8.79 -1.26
C ARG A 116 -10.75 8.96 0.24
N ALA A 117 -10.51 10.17 0.71
CA ALA A 117 -10.81 10.67 2.04
C ALA A 117 -12.26 10.37 2.43
N GLY A 118 -12.44 9.66 3.54
CA GLY A 118 -13.76 9.33 4.09
C GLY A 118 -14.51 8.18 3.40
N GLU A 119 -13.97 7.56 2.34
CA GLU A 119 -14.59 6.37 1.75
C GLU A 119 -14.60 5.19 2.74
N VAL A 120 -15.76 4.51 2.79
CA VAL A 120 -15.97 3.32 3.62
C VAL A 120 -15.72 2.09 2.76
N PRO A 121 -14.94 1.10 3.25
CA PRO A 121 -14.77 -0.18 2.58
C PRO A 121 -16.09 -0.78 2.10
N PHE A 122 -16.15 -1.25 0.86
CA PHE A 122 -17.33 -1.83 0.20
C PHE A 122 -18.53 -0.89 -0.06
N GLU A 123 -18.46 0.37 0.36
CA GLU A 123 -19.51 1.38 0.11
C GLU A 123 -19.01 2.50 -0.82
N ARG A 124 -17.94 2.24 -1.56
CA ARG A 124 -17.38 3.19 -2.53
C ARG A 124 -18.39 3.52 -3.61
N LYS A 125 -18.73 4.80 -3.74
CA LYS A 125 -19.72 5.29 -4.71
C LYS A 125 -19.16 5.39 -6.13
N ARG A 126 -17.84 5.44 -6.29
CA ARG A 126 -17.19 5.58 -7.59
C ARG A 126 -17.07 4.23 -8.28
N ARG A 127 -17.30 4.22 -9.59
CA ARG A 127 -17.02 3.07 -10.46
C ARG A 127 -15.54 3.01 -10.80
N GLY A 128 -14.99 1.80 -10.70
CA GLY A 128 -13.61 1.52 -11.06
C GLY A 128 -13.36 1.53 -12.55
N LEU A 129 -12.13 1.15 -12.89
CA LEU A 129 -11.76 0.78 -14.24
C LEU A 129 -12.33 -0.58 -14.62
N VAL A 130 -12.63 -0.72 -15.90
CA VAL A 130 -12.87 -2.04 -16.49
C VAL A 130 -11.53 -2.76 -16.60
N VAL A 131 -11.42 -3.88 -15.89
CA VAL A 131 -10.26 -4.78 -15.85
C VAL A 131 -10.69 -6.20 -16.23
N PRO A 132 -9.75 -7.11 -16.57
CA PRO A 132 -10.08 -8.51 -16.84
C PRO A 132 -10.96 -9.11 -15.73
N PRO A 133 -11.98 -9.90 -16.08
CA PRO A 133 -12.96 -10.38 -15.11
C PRO A 133 -12.32 -11.33 -14.10
N MET A 134 -12.55 -11.08 -12.81
CA MET A 134 -12.17 -12.00 -11.73
C MET A 134 -13.39 -12.34 -10.89
N SER A 135 -13.68 -13.62 -10.75
CA SER A 135 -14.75 -14.07 -9.85
C SER A 135 -14.33 -13.93 -8.38
N THR A 136 -15.29 -13.81 -7.47
CA THR A 136 -15.02 -13.81 -6.02
C THR A 136 -14.19 -15.01 -5.59
N LYS A 137 -14.48 -16.21 -6.12
CA LYS A 137 -13.72 -17.42 -5.83
C LYS A 137 -12.25 -17.30 -6.25
N ALA A 138 -11.98 -16.74 -7.43
CA ALA A 138 -10.62 -16.52 -7.92
C ALA A 138 -9.87 -15.49 -7.08
N ILE A 139 -10.50 -14.36 -6.76
CA ILE A 139 -9.90 -13.30 -5.93
C ILE A 139 -9.57 -13.85 -4.54
N ARG A 140 -10.47 -14.66 -3.96
CA ARG A 140 -10.23 -15.25 -2.64
C ARG A 140 -9.09 -16.25 -2.63
N ALA A 141 -9.04 -17.12 -3.62
CA ALA A 141 -7.92 -18.06 -3.78
C ALA A 141 -6.59 -17.31 -3.95
N PHE A 142 -6.59 -16.23 -4.73
CA PHE A 142 -5.41 -15.38 -4.90
C PHE A 142 -4.99 -14.67 -3.61
N ALA A 143 -5.93 -14.07 -2.87
CA ALA A 143 -5.67 -13.46 -1.57
C ALA A 143 -5.10 -14.47 -0.55
N ASP A 144 -5.59 -15.71 -0.58
CA ASP A 144 -5.11 -16.80 0.28
C ASP A 144 -3.68 -17.24 -0.07
N GLN A 145 -3.35 -17.30 -1.36
CA GLN A 145 -1.99 -17.55 -1.84
C GLN A 145 -1.04 -16.44 -1.38
N VAL A 146 -1.41 -15.18 -1.59
CA VAL A 146 -0.63 -14.02 -1.12
C VAL A 146 -0.44 -14.08 0.39
N ARG A 147 -1.51 -14.37 1.14
CA ARG A 147 -1.45 -14.48 2.60
C ARG A 147 -0.43 -15.54 3.05
N SER A 148 -0.40 -16.68 2.38
CA SER A 148 0.48 -17.81 2.72
C SER A 148 1.97 -17.54 2.51
N VAL A 149 2.32 -16.51 1.72
CA VAL A 149 3.71 -16.09 1.54
C VAL A 149 4.24 -15.39 2.80
N PHE A 150 3.35 -14.72 3.54
CA PHE A 150 3.76 -13.79 4.61
C PHE A 150 3.37 -14.26 6.01
N VAL A 151 2.35 -15.10 6.17
CA VAL A 151 1.91 -15.52 7.50
C VAL A 151 1.57 -17.00 7.55
N GLU A 152 1.83 -17.58 8.72
CA GLU A 152 1.45 -18.95 9.03
C GLU A 152 -0.07 -19.15 8.99
N HIS A 153 -0.50 -20.38 8.73
CA HIS A 153 -1.93 -20.70 8.57
C HIS A 153 -2.77 -20.35 9.81
N HIS A 154 -2.20 -20.44 11.01
CA HIS A 154 -2.89 -20.18 12.27
C HIS A 154 -2.94 -18.69 12.65
N GLN A 155 -2.12 -17.84 12.03
CA GLN A 155 -2.08 -16.42 12.34
C GLN A 155 -3.31 -15.73 11.73
N ILE A 156 -4.15 -15.12 12.59
CA ILE A 156 -5.42 -14.47 12.21
C ILE A 156 -5.18 -13.06 11.65
N GLU A 157 -4.32 -12.27 12.29
CA GLU A 157 -4.02 -10.93 11.82
C GLU A 157 -3.07 -10.96 10.62
N PHE A 158 -3.40 -10.23 9.55
CA PHE A 158 -2.44 -9.98 8.46
C PHE A 158 -1.67 -8.67 8.72
N PRO A 159 -0.34 -8.73 8.89
CA PRO A 159 0.48 -7.57 9.23
C PRO A 159 0.82 -6.73 7.99
N ILE A 160 -0.18 -6.08 7.38
CA ILE A 160 -0.03 -5.39 6.08
C ILE A 160 1.11 -4.37 6.04
N MET A 161 1.28 -3.56 7.09
CA MET A 161 2.30 -2.51 7.09
C MET A 161 3.71 -3.11 7.12
N ASP A 162 3.91 -4.16 7.91
CA ASP A 162 5.17 -4.89 7.95
C ASP A 162 5.47 -5.58 6.61
N VAL A 163 4.47 -6.19 5.98
CA VAL A 163 4.60 -6.78 4.64
C VAL A 163 5.09 -5.75 3.63
N LEU A 164 4.42 -4.60 3.53
CA LEU A 164 4.74 -3.59 2.53
C LEU A 164 6.07 -2.90 2.81
N GLU A 165 6.39 -2.64 4.08
CA GLU A 165 7.57 -1.87 4.41
C GLU A 165 8.85 -2.70 4.38
N PHE A 166 8.82 -3.91 4.94
CA PHE A 166 10.03 -4.70 5.19
C PHE A 166 10.17 -5.92 4.27
N ARG A 167 9.07 -6.56 3.89
CA ARG A 167 9.15 -7.90 3.26
C ARG A 167 8.93 -7.88 1.76
N LEU A 168 8.11 -6.96 1.26
CA LEU A 168 7.71 -6.99 -0.14
C LEU A 168 8.86 -6.68 -1.11
N SER A 169 9.83 -5.85 -0.70
CA SER A 169 11.03 -5.54 -1.49
C SER A 169 11.93 -6.75 -1.74
N SER A 170 11.89 -7.77 -0.88
CA SER A 170 12.63 -9.02 -1.07
C SER A 170 12.03 -9.92 -2.18
N ILE A 171 10.76 -9.68 -2.52
CA ILE A 171 10.01 -10.45 -3.52
C ILE A 171 9.87 -9.64 -4.82
N PHE A 172 9.61 -8.35 -4.69
CA PHE A 172 9.47 -7.41 -5.79
C PHE A 172 10.62 -6.41 -5.72
N ASP A 173 11.65 -6.65 -6.52
CA ASP A 173 12.79 -5.76 -6.59
C ASP A 173 12.35 -4.32 -6.95
N GLY A 174 12.89 -3.37 -6.20
CA GLY A 174 12.51 -1.97 -6.30
C GLY A 174 11.12 -1.63 -5.75
N PHE A 175 10.41 -2.54 -5.06
CA PHE A 175 9.15 -2.17 -4.40
C PHE A 175 9.37 -1.12 -3.32
N TYR A 176 8.53 -0.08 -3.31
CA TYR A 176 8.55 0.91 -2.25
C TYR A 176 7.18 1.52 -1.94
N VAL A 177 7.03 1.93 -0.67
CA VAL A 177 5.90 2.75 -0.21
C VAL A 177 6.34 4.20 -0.23
N ASP A 178 5.58 5.01 -0.95
CA ASP A 178 5.81 6.43 -1.14
C ASP A 178 4.84 7.24 -0.28
N VAL A 179 5.32 7.74 0.86
CA VAL A 179 4.49 8.49 1.79
C VAL A 179 4.41 9.94 1.35
N ARG A 180 3.19 10.46 1.18
CA ARG A 180 2.96 11.82 0.68
C ARG A 180 2.03 12.58 1.61
N ASP A 181 2.25 13.88 1.71
CA ASP A 181 1.42 14.78 2.50
C ASP A 181 0.03 14.97 1.87
N ALA A 182 -0.93 15.40 2.70
CA ALA A 182 -2.30 15.61 2.26
C ALA A 182 -2.46 16.77 1.28
N GLU A 183 -1.58 17.78 1.32
CA GLU A 183 -1.60 18.89 0.36
C GLU A 183 -1.28 18.38 -1.05
N TYR A 184 -0.28 17.51 -1.18
CA TYR A 184 0.07 16.87 -2.44
C TYR A 184 -0.98 15.85 -2.91
N MET A 185 -1.53 15.05 -2.00
CA MET A 185 -2.48 13.99 -2.38
C MET A 185 -3.92 14.49 -2.53
N GLY A 186 -4.26 15.65 -1.98
CA GLY A 186 -5.63 16.15 -1.89
C GLY A 186 -6.54 15.13 -1.20
N ASP A 187 -7.67 14.85 -1.83
CA ASP A 187 -8.64 13.87 -1.33
C ASP A 187 -8.17 12.42 -1.43
N LEU A 188 -7.00 12.13 -2.01
CA LEU A 188 -6.55 10.75 -2.21
C LEU A 188 -5.85 10.23 -0.94
N GLU A 189 -6.32 9.13 -0.41
CA GLU A 189 -5.73 8.44 0.75
C GLU A 189 -4.65 7.43 0.31
N GLY A 190 -4.75 6.93 -0.92
CA GLY A 190 -3.81 5.98 -1.51
C GLY A 190 -3.91 5.97 -3.03
N ARG A 191 -2.85 5.51 -3.71
CA ARG A 191 -2.87 5.18 -5.14
C ARG A 191 -1.70 4.30 -5.55
N MET A 192 -1.87 3.51 -6.60
CA MET A 192 -0.75 2.89 -7.31
C MET A 192 0.07 3.92 -8.12
N LEU A 193 1.39 3.77 -8.19
CA LEU A 193 2.26 4.62 -9.01
C LEU A 193 2.45 4.01 -10.40
N ALA A 194 1.76 4.58 -11.40
CA ALA A 194 1.83 4.09 -12.77
C ALA A 194 3.27 4.08 -13.31
N GLY A 195 3.70 2.93 -13.85
CA GLY A 195 5.06 2.76 -14.38
C GLY A 195 6.14 2.58 -13.32
N GLU A 196 5.78 2.48 -12.04
CA GLU A 196 6.72 2.28 -10.95
C GLU A 196 6.35 1.08 -10.08
N ASN A 197 7.35 0.48 -9.43
CA ASN A 197 7.13 -0.58 -8.45
C ASN A 197 6.76 0.03 -7.10
N GLY A 198 5.65 0.74 -6.98
CA GLY A 198 5.29 1.34 -5.70
C GLY A 198 3.85 1.76 -5.56
N ILE A 199 3.47 1.98 -4.29
CA ILE A 199 2.20 2.58 -3.93
C ILE A 199 2.48 3.91 -3.23
N ALA A 200 1.66 4.92 -3.48
CA ALA A 200 1.64 6.13 -2.70
C ALA A 200 0.54 6.06 -1.63
N VAL A 201 0.87 6.44 -0.40
CA VAL A 201 -0.05 6.44 0.74
C VAL A 201 0.02 7.80 1.40
N ARG A 202 -1.13 8.37 1.74
CA ARG A 202 -1.18 9.65 2.44
C ARG A 202 -0.62 9.49 3.85
N GLU A 203 0.10 10.48 4.35
CA GLU A 203 0.86 10.38 5.59
C GLU A 203 0.01 10.02 6.81
N ASP A 204 -1.16 10.64 6.95
CA ASP A 204 -2.12 10.34 8.01
C ASP A 204 -2.60 8.87 7.97
N VAL A 205 -2.86 8.35 6.77
CA VAL A 205 -3.24 6.94 6.54
C VAL A 205 -2.07 6.01 6.83
N TYR A 206 -0.85 6.36 6.41
CA TYR A 206 0.35 5.56 6.69
C TYR A 206 0.61 5.46 8.20
N ILE A 207 0.54 6.59 8.91
CA ILE A 207 0.71 6.66 10.36
C ILE A 207 -0.44 5.92 11.06
N GLY A 208 -1.68 6.15 10.62
CA GLY A 208 -2.86 5.51 11.18
C GLY A 208 -2.81 4.00 11.03
N ALA A 209 -2.42 3.49 9.87
CA ALA A 209 -2.28 2.05 9.62
C ALA A 209 -1.19 1.40 10.51
N TRP A 210 -0.03 2.05 10.66
CA TRP A 210 0.99 1.62 11.64
C TRP A 210 0.50 1.72 13.08
N GLY A 211 -0.40 2.66 13.38
CA GLY A 211 -1.06 2.83 14.68
C GLY A 211 -2.24 1.90 14.91
N GLY A 212 -2.52 0.94 14.03
CA GLY A 212 -3.61 -0.02 14.19
C GLY A 212 -4.99 0.51 13.76
N ASN A 213 -5.07 1.67 13.11
CA ASN A 213 -6.34 2.16 12.58
C ASN A 213 -6.90 1.18 11.54
N ARG A 214 -8.03 0.59 11.88
CA ARG A 214 -8.68 -0.48 11.12
C ARG A 214 -9.11 -0.05 9.71
N ARG A 215 -9.47 1.22 9.51
CA ARG A 215 -9.83 1.77 8.19
C ARG A 215 -8.59 1.97 7.34
N ASP A 216 -7.55 2.57 7.91
CA ASP A 216 -6.32 2.88 7.19
C ASP A 216 -5.58 1.59 6.78
N ARG A 217 -5.57 0.56 7.65
CA ARG A 217 -5.10 -0.79 7.30
C ARG A 217 -5.84 -1.36 6.08
N PHE A 218 -7.17 -1.18 6.03
CA PHE A 218 -7.97 -1.62 4.89
C PHE A 218 -7.62 -0.83 3.62
N THR A 219 -7.50 0.48 3.72
CA THR A 219 -7.10 1.35 2.60
C THR A 219 -5.76 0.92 2.03
N VAL A 220 -4.76 0.65 2.87
CA VAL A 220 -3.45 0.19 2.42
C VAL A 220 -3.51 -1.21 1.79
N CYS A 221 -4.29 -2.15 2.35
CA CYS A 221 -4.55 -3.46 1.72
C CYS A 221 -5.24 -3.35 0.36
N HIS A 222 -6.16 -2.40 0.20
CA HIS A 222 -6.85 -2.14 -1.05
C HIS A 222 -5.88 -1.67 -2.15
N GLU A 223 -5.00 -0.72 -1.83
CA GLU A 223 -3.95 -0.29 -2.77
C GLU A 223 -2.96 -1.42 -3.10
N PHE A 224 -2.65 -2.28 -2.14
CA PHE A 224 -1.84 -3.48 -2.38
C PHE A 224 -2.55 -4.45 -3.36
N GLY A 225 -3.86 -4.60 -3.25
CA GLY A 225 -4.66 -5.35 -4.22
C GLY A 225 -4.56 -4.77 -5.64
N HIS A 226 -4.64 -3.44 -5.77
CA HIS A 226 -4.43 -2.77 -7.05
C HIS A 226 -3.02 -3.00 -7.60
N PHE A 227 -1.99 -2.90 -6.76
CA PHE A 227 -0.61 -3.17 -7.16
C PHE A 227 -0.43 -4.58 -7.72
N LEU A 228 -1.02 -5.59 -7.08
CA LEU A 228 -0.87 -6.98 -7.50
C LEU A 228 -1.69 -7.33 -8.74
N MET A 229 -2.94 -6.87 -8.83
CA MET A 229 -3.88 -7.33 -9.85
C MET A 229 -3.99 -6.39 -11.07
N HIS A 230 -3.68 -5.10 -10.90
CA HIS A 230 -4.10 -4.07 -11.86
C HIS A 230 -2.96 -3.21 -12.42
N ARG A 231 -1.68 -3.51 -12.14
CA ARG A 231 -0.55 -2.67 -12.59
C ARG A 231 -0.34 -2.62 -14.12
N THR A 232 -0.74 -3.67 -14.84
CA THR A 232 -0.44 -3.86 -16.28
C THR A 232 -1.66 -3.72 -17.17
N VAL A 233 -2.75 -3.08 -16.70
CA VAL A 233 -3.98 -2.97 -17.49
C VAL A 233 -3.74 -2.03 -18.67
N THR A 234 -3.59 -2.61 -19.87
CA THR A 234 -3.14 -1.94 -21.10
C THR A 234 -4.24 -1.15 -21.83
N MET A 235 -5.51 -1.28 -21.46
CA MET A 235 -6.61 -0.47 -22.00
C MET A 235 -7.67 -0.20 -20.93
N ALA A 236 -7.47 0.89 -20.20
CA ALA A 236 -8.29 1.27 -19.06
C ALA A 236 -9.41 2.25 -19.48
N ARG A 237 -10.68 1.84 -19.34
CA ARG A 237 -11.85 2.73 -19.44
C ARG A 237 -12.70 2.69 -18.17
N VAL A 238 -13.37 3.78 -17.85
CA VAL A 238 -14.29 3.84 -16.70
C VAL A 238 -15.47 2.90 -16.94
N ARG A 239 -15.87 2.18 -15.89
CA ARG A 239 -16.99 1.23 -15.95
C ARG A 239 -18.33 1.96 -16.10
N ASP A 240 -19.21 1.44 -16.95
CA ASP A 240 -20.61 1.86 -17.05
C ASP A 240 -21.56 0.94 -16.23
N ASP A 241 -22.88 1.08 -16.41
CA ASP A 241 -23.88 0.24 -15.73
C ASP A 241 -24.11 -1.11 -16.40
N ALA A 242 -23.77 -1.22 -17.69
CA ALA A 242 -23.90 -2.46 -18.46
C ALA A 242 -22.73 -3.42 -18.17
N ASP A 243 -21.58 -2.86 -17.81
CA ASP A 243 -20.41 -3.61 -17.39
C ASP A 243 -20.66 -4.40 -16.10
N LYS A 244 -20.22 -5.66 -16.12
CA LYS A 244 -20.43 -6.59 -15.00
C LYS A 244 -19.51 -6.22 -13.85
N ILE A 245 -20.03 -6.30 -12.62
CA ILE A 245 -19.31 -5.92 -11.39
C ILE A 245 -17.97 -6.66 -11.20
N PHE A 246 -17.85 -7.88 -11.72
CA PHE A 246 -16.61 -8.65 -11.66
C PHE A 246 -15.51 -8.15 -12.60
N CYS A 247 -15.78 -7.15 -13.44
CA CYS A 247 -14.78 -6.41 -14.23
C CYS A 247 -14.41 -5.09 -13.57
N ASP A 248 -14.94 -4.74 -12.39
CA ASP A 248 -14.66 -3.47 -11.73
C ASP A 248 -13.43 -3.58 -10.82
N SER A 249 -12.42 -2.75 -11.10
CA SER A 249 -11.15 -2.77 -10.37
C SER A 249 -11.28 -2.46 -8.88
N GLU A 250 -12.19 -1.57 -8.48
CA GLU A 250 -12.39 -1.15 -7.09
C GLU A 250 -13.09 -2.28 -6.32
N TRP A 251 -14.09 -2.90 -6.93
CA TRP A 251 -14.74 -4.09 -6.39
C TRP A 251 -13.77 -5.26 -6.25
N GLN A 252 -12.90 -5.48 -7.23
CA GLN A 252 -11.88 -6.53 -7.17
C GLN A 252 -10.89 -6.26 -6.03
N ALA A 253 -10.39 -5.02 -5.91
CA ALA A 253 -9.47 -4.62 -4.85
C ALA A 253 -10.10 -4.69 -3.45
N ASP A 254 -11.36 -4.28 -3.29
CA ASP A 254 -12.09 -4.42 -2.03
C ASP A 254 -12.31 -5.88 -1.65
N THR A 255 -12.67 -6.72 -2.62
CA THR A 255 -12.86 -8.15 -2.40
C THR A 255 -11.54 -8.82 -2.01
N PHE A 256 -10.42 -8.40 -2.62
CA PHE A 256 -9.08 -8.83 -2.26
C PHE A 256 -8.72 -8.39 -0.84
N ALA A 257 -8.78 -7.08 -0.54
CA ALA A 257 -8.40 -6.51 0.75
C ALA A 257 -9.21 -7.12 1.91
N GLY A 258 -10.52 -7.24 1.73
CA GLY A 258 -11.39 -7.88 2.71
C GLY A 258 -11.02 -9.32 2.99
N THR A 259 -10.72 -10.10 1.94
CA THR A 259 -10.33 -11.51 2.09
C THR A 259 -8.94 -11.66 2.68
N LEU A 260 -8.00 -10.81 2.28
CA LEU A 260 -6.64 -10.83 2.78
C LEU A 260 -6.62 -10.57 4.30
N LEU A 261 -7.41 -9.59 4.76
CA LEU A 261 -7.51 -9.23 6.18
C LEU A 261 -8.37 -10.21 6.98
N MET A 262 -9.55 -10.60 6.48
CA MET A 262 -10.47 -11.53 7.13
C MET A 262 -10.52 -12.85 6.35
N SER A 263 -9.51 -13.70 6.53
CA SER A 263 -9.37 -14.92 5.72
C SER A 263 -10.46 -15.97 6.02
N PRO A 264 -11.00 -16.65 4.98
CA PRO A 264 -11.87 -17.81 5.14
C PRO A 264 -11.30 -18.92 6.04
N ARG A 265 -9.96 -19.03 6.14
CA ARG A 265 -9.24 -20.00 6.99
C ARG A 265 -9.66 -19.94 8.45
N HIS A 266 -10.05 -18.75 8.92
CA HIS A 266 -10.26 -18.45 10.33
C HIS A 266 -11.74 -18.35 10.70
N LEU A 267 -12.69 -18.49 9.75
CA LEU A 267 -14.12 -18.29 10.00
C LEU A 267 -14.67 -19.14 11.14
N ARG A 268 -14.14 -20.36 11.32
CA ARG A 268 -14.52 -21.27 12.42
C ARG A 268 -14.11 -20.79 13.81
N LEU A 269 -13.21 -19.81 13.90
CA LEU A 269 -12.71 -19.23 15.14
C LEU A 269 -13.55 -18.03 15.60
N PHE A 270 -14.42 -17.50 14.74
CA PHE A 270 -15.17 -16.29 15.01
C PHE A 270 -16.56 -16.62 15.55
N CYS A 271 -16.97 -15.90 16.59
CA CYS A 271 -18.31 -16.03 17.19
C CYS A 271 -19.37 -15.20 16.43
N GLY A 272 -18.93 -14.38 15.46
CA GLY A 272 -19.77 -13.46 14.71
C GLY A 272 -18.93 -12.35 14.06
N PRO A 273 -19.56 -11.47 13.27
CA PRO A 273 -18.85 -10.42 12.52
C PRO A 273 -18.10 -9.43 13.40
N ASN A 274 -18.62 -9.09 14.59
CA ASN A 274 -17.92 -8.17 15.50
C ASN A 274 -16.67 -8.81 16.10
N HIS A 275 -16.75 -10.08 16.52
CA HIS A 275 -15.57 -10.81 17.01
C HIS A 275 -14.52 -10.98 15.90
N ALA A 276 -14.95 -11.24 14.66
CA ALA A 276 -14.06 -11.25 13.51
C ALA A 276 -13.41 -9.86 13.26
N ALA A 277 -14.18 -8.77 13.43
CA ALA A 277 -13.67 -7.41 13.27
C ALA A 277 -12.52 -7.12 14.21
N ASP A 278 -12.65 -7.53 15.48
CA ASP A 278 -11.62 -7.34 16.49
C ASP A 278 -10.38 -8.19 16.21
N LEU A 279 -10.54 -9.51 15.98
CA LEU A 279 -9.39 -10.39 15.75
C LEU A 279 -8.65 -10.13 14.42
N CYS A 280 -9.33 -9.65 13.39
CA CYS A 280 -8.72 -9.30 12.10
C CYS A 280 -8.28 -7.84 12.03
N GLU A 281 -8.58 -7.04 13.06
CA GLU A 281 -8.31 -5.60 13.13
C GLU A 281 -8.90 -4.81 11.94
N ILE A 282 -10.13 -5.14 11.56
CA ILE A 282 -10.89 -4.45 10.50
C ILE A 282 -12.13 -3.75 11.06
N SER A 283 -12.65 -2.75 10.34
CA SER A 283 -13.82 -2.03 10.82
C SER A 283 -15.03 -2.96 10.98
N PRO A 284 -15.92 -2.73 11.97
CA PRO A 284 -17.12 -3.54 12.15
C PRO A 284 -18.01 -3.57 10.90
N ALA A 285 -18.06 -2.47 10.14
CA ALA A 285 -18.78 -2.40 8.88
C ALA A 285 -18.18 -3.34 7.81
N ALA A 286 -16.85 -3.29 7.63
CA ALA A 286 -16.15 -4.17 6.71
C ALA A 286 -16.32 -5.65 7.09
N ALA A 287 -16.22 -5.97 8.38
CA ALA A 287 -16.40 -7.33 8.88
C ALA A 287 -17.82 -7.86 8.64
N ARG A 288 -18.86 -7.04 8.88
CA ARG A 288 -20.25 -7.41 8.56
C ARG A 288 -20.44 -7.68 7.07
N THR A 289 -19.90 -6.84 6.21
CA THR A 289 -19.97 -7.04 4.76
C THR A 289 -19.29 -8.35 4.34
N MET A 290 -18.09 -8.62 4.84
CA MET A 290 -17.37 -9.86 4.56
C MET A 290 -18.11 -11.09 5.10
N TRP A 291 -18.62 -11.01 6.33
CA TRP A 291 -19.41 -12.08 6.96
C TRP A 291 -20.63 -12.45 6.12
N ASN A 292 -21.40 -11.46 5.66
CA ASN A 292 -22.57 -11.69 4.82
C ASN A 292 -22.19 -12.33 3.47
N LYS A 293 -21.08 -11.89 2.86
CA LYS A 293 -20.55 -12.52 1.63
C LYS A 293 -20.16 -13.98 1.88
N TYR A 294 -19.49 -14.28 2.99
CA TYR A 294 -19.12 -15.63 3.36
C TYR A 294 -20.34 -16.51 3.67
N GLN A 295 -21.38 -15.95 4.29
CA GLN A 295 -22.63 -16.65 4.54
C GLN A 295 -23.34 -17.01 3.23
N ALA A 296 -23.50 -16.04 2.33
CA ALA A 296 -24.15 -16.23 1.04
C ALA A 296 -23.44 -17.28 0.18
N GLU A 297 -22.14 -17.45 0.38
CA GLU A 297 -21.31 -18.44 -0.32
C GLU A 297 -21.17 -19.76 0.44
N GLY A 298 -21.84 -19.93 1.58
CA GLY A 298 -21.81 -21.17 2.38
C GLY A 298 -20.45 -21.47 3.02
N LEU A 299 -19.60 -20.47 3.22
CA LEU A 299 -18.27 -20.63 3.82
C LEU A 299 -18.26 -20.51 5.35
N LEU A 300 -19.32 -19.97 5.95
CA LEU A 300 -19.42 -19.90 7.40
C LEU A 300 -19.61 -21.30 7.99
N PRO A 301 -19.01 -21.58 9.16
CA PRO A 301 -19.24 -22.83 9.87
C PRO A 301 -20.72 -22.99 10.20
N ILE A 302 -21.26 -24.20 10.01
CA ILE A 302 -22.58 -24.55 10.51
C ILE A 302 -22.55 -24.41 12.04
N PRO A 303 -23.53 -23.74 12.68
CA PRO A 303 -23.58 -23.66 14.13
C PRO A 303 -23.63 -25.07 14.70
N ARG A 304 -22.54 -25.52 15.34
CA ARG A 304 -22.60 -26.73 16.17
C ARG A 304 -23.47 -26.37 17.36
N LEU A 305 -24.46 -27.19 17.66
CA LEU A 305 -25.41 -27.02 18.78
C LEU A 305 -24.73 -26.93 20.16
N GLU A 306 -23.41 -27.12 20.26
CA GLU A 306 -22.68 -27.26 21.52
C GLU A 306 -21.76 -26.08 21.90
N THR A 307 -21.60 -25.04 21.08
CA THR A 307 -20.64 -23.95 21.38
C THR A 307 -21.20 -22.80 22.23
N ARG A 308 -22.32 -23.00 22.94
CA ARG A 308 -22.80 -22.00 23.93
C ARG A 308 -21.92 -21.91 25.19
N ALA A 309 -20.98 -22.84 25.40
CA ALA A 309 -20.21 -22.92 26.64
C ALA A 309 -18.95 -22.02 26.69
N PHE A 310 -18.39 -21.57 25.57
CA PHE A 310 -17.09 -20.86 25.57
C PHE A 310 -17.19 -19.33 25.64
N CYS A 311 -18.37 -18.75 25.43
CA CYS A 311 -18.53 -17.29 25.44
C CYS A 311 -18.83 -16.69 26.84
N GLY A 312 -18.95 -17.53 27.88
CA GLY A 312 -19.42 -17.11 29.20
C GLY A 312 -18.37 -16.99 30.31
N ALA A 313 -17.08 -17.28 30.05
CA ALA A 313 -16.11 -17.52 31.13
C ALA A 313 -14.98 -16.48 31.29
N GLN A 314 -15.09 -15.28 30.69
CA GLN A 314 -14.04 -14.25 30.82
C GLN A 314 -14.52 -12.89 31.36
N LEU A 315 -15.72 -12.81 31.93
CA LEU A 315 -16.16 -11.65 32.72
C LEU A 315 -16.78 -12.16 34.02
N GLY A 316 -15.96 -12.35 35.04
CA GLY A 316 -16.38 -12.81 36.36
C GLY A 316 -15.21 -12.88 37.34
N GLU A 317 -14.95 -11.72 37.95
CA GLU A 317 -14.40 -11.47 39.30
C GLU A 317 -13.29 -12.38 39.89
N GLY A 318 -12.20 -11.72 40.27
CA GLY A 318 -11.09 -12.23 41.08
C GLY A 318 -9.98 -11.19 41.17
#